data_AF-B2ZWV3-F1
#
_entry.id   AF-B2ZWV3-F1
#
_cell.length_a   1.000
_cell.length_b   1.000
_cell.length_c   1.000
_cell.angle_alpha   90.00
_cell.angle_beta   90.00
_cell.angle_gamma   90.00
#
_symmetry.space_group_name_H-M   'P 1'
#
loop_
_entity.id
_entity.type
_entity.pdbx_description
1 polymer ?
#
loop_
_entity_poly.entity_id
_entity_poly.type
_entity_poly.pdbx_seq_one_letter_code
_entity_poly.pdbx_strand_id
1 'polypeptide(L)' 'EIKVGDKVLYSKYAGTDIKLGTEEYVLLSEKDILAVVI' A
#
# COMPACT_ATOMS: atom_id res chain seq x y z
N GLU A 1 0.48 -9.39 -9.73
CA GLU A 1 1.59 -9.77 -8.86
C GLU A 1 2.40 -8.53 -8.57
N ILE A 2 2.37 -8.10 -7.32
CA ILE A 2 3.10 -6.95 -6.79
C ILE A 2 4.33 -7.46 -6.05
N LYS A 3 5.46 -6.77 -6.20
CA LYS A 3 6.73 -7.15 -5.58
C LYS A 3 7.16 -6.10 -4.56
N VAL A 4 7.96 -6.54 -3.60
CA VAL A 4 8.56 -5.64 -2.62
C VAL A 4 9.42 -4.62 -3.35
N GLY A 5 9.16 -3.34 -3.09
CA GLY A 5 9.85 -2.22 -3.73
C GLY A 5 9.03 -1.52 -4.83
N ASP A 6 7.93 -2.11 -5.30
CA ASP A 6 7.04 -1.48 -6.25
C ASP A 6 6.38 -0.24 -5.63
N LYS A 7 6.43 0.87 -6.36
CA LYS A 7 5.64 2.06 -6.03
C LYS A 7 4.27 1.90 -6.66
N VAL A 8 3.21 2.05 -5.86
CA VAL A 8 1.85 1.77 -6.31
C VAL A 8 0.91 2.93 -6.05
N LEU A 9 -0.11 3.04 -6.90
CA LEU A 9 -1.30 3.84 -6.64
C LEU A 9 -2.39 2.92 -6.09
N TYR A 10 -2.97 3.27 -4.96
CA TYR A 10 -4.08 2.57 -4.34
C TYR A 10 -5.23 3.55 -4.06
N SER A 11 -6.43 3.02 -3.83
CA SER A 11 -7.60 3.85 -3.54
C SER A 11 -7.41 4.63 -2.23
N LYS A 12 -7.65 5.95 -2.25
CA LYS A 12 -7.42 6.87 -1.12
C LYS A 12 -8.06 6.44 0.21
N TYR A 13 -9.18 5.72 0.15
CA TYR A 13 -9.94 5.27 1.32
C TYR A 13 -9.79 3.78 1.60
N ALA A 14 -8.85 3.10 0.93
CA ALA A 14 -8.55 1.70 1.16
C ALA A 14 -7.38 1.53 2.13
N GLY A 15 -7.44 0.45 2.91
CA GLY A 15 -6.42 0.05 3.85
C GLY A 15 -6.68 0.47 5.30
N THR A 16 -5.73 0.15 6.17
CA THR A 16 -5.73 0.49 7.59
C THR A 16 -4.37 1.00 7.97
N ASP A 17 -4.33 2.15 8.64
CA ASP A 17 -3.09 2.74 9.14
C ASP A 17 -2.58 1.91 10.33
N ILE A 18 -1.32 1.51 10.26
CA ILE A 18 -0.62 0.74 11.29
C ILE A 18 0.65 1.48 11.67
N LYS A 19 0.89 1.59 12.97
CA LYS A 19 2.14 2.15 13.51
C LYS A 19 2.96 1.03 14.12
N LEU A 20 4.20 0.89 13.65
CA LEU A 20 5.16 -0.08 14.17
C LEU A 20 6.39 0.69 14.64
N GLY A 21 6.46 0.96 15.95
CA GLY A 21 7.52 1.79 16.52
C GLY A 21 7.40 3.24 16.05
N THR A 22 8.41 3.71 15.31
CA THR A 22 8.48 5.07 14.75
C THR A 22 8.03 5.15 13.30
N GLU A 23 7.67 4.01 12.69
CA GLU A 23 7.32 3.93 11.28
C GLU A 23 5.81 3.81 11.10
N GLU A 24 5.30 4.49 10.08
CA GLU A 24 3.90 4.46 9.68
C GLU A 24 3.73 3.63 8.40
N TYR A 25 2.76 2.73 8.44
CA TYR A 25 2.45 1.80 7.35
C TYR A 25 0.96 1.84 7.04
N VAL A 26 0.61 1.48 5.81
CA VAL A 26 -0.77 1.22 5.41
C VAL A 26 -0.86 -0.26 5.03
N LEU A 27 -1.71 -1.00 5.73
CA LEU A 27 -2.05 -2.38 5.35
C LEU A 27 -3.23 -2.34 4.39
N LEU A 28 -3.03 -2.82 3.16
CA LEU A 28 -4.07 -2.90 2.14
C LEU A 28 -4.06 -4.27 1.43
N SER A 29 -5.19 -4.65 0.85
CA SER A 29 -5.29 -5.84 0.01
C SER A 29 -4.79 -5.54 -1.40
N GLU A 30 -4.14 -6.52 -2.05
CA GLU A 30 -3.61 -6.34 -3.43
C GLU A 30 -4.71 -5.91 -4.42
N LYS A 31 -5.96 -6.31 -4.20
CA LYS A 31 -7.11 -5.90 -5.04
C LYS A 31 -7.38 -4.40 -5.04
N ASP A 32 -6.93 -3.67 -4.03
CA ASP A 32 -7.17 -2.24 -3.86
C ASP A 32 -6.07 -1.40 -4.56
N ILE A 33 -5.07 -2.07 -5.14
CA ILE A 33 -4.00 -1.46 -5.94
C ILE A 33 -4.53 -1.23 -7.36
N LEU A 34 -4.48 0.02 -7.79
CA LEU A 34 -4.99 0.49 -9.08
C LEU A 34 -3.93 0.38 -10.18
N ALA A 35 -2.66 0.68 -9.86
CA ALA A 35 -1.54 0.65 -10.79
C ALA A 35 -0.18 0.61 -10.09
N VAL A 36 0.85 0.17 -10.82
CA VAL A 36 2.27 0.31 -10.46
C VAL A 36 2.84 1.54 -11.18
N VAL A 37 3.60 2.37 -10.47
CA VAL A 37 4.30 3.54 -11.01
C VAL A 37 5.75 3.15 -11.32
N ILE A 38 6.16 3.34 -12.57
CA ILE A 38 7.48 2.99 -13.12
C ILE A 38 8.45 4.16 -12.91
#